data_AF-A0A933XCT9-F1
#
_entry.id   AF-A0A933XCT9-F1
#
_cell.length_a   1.000
_cell.length_b   1.000
_cell.length_c   1.000
_cell.angle_alpha   90.00
_cell.angle_beta   90.00
_cell.angle_gamma   90.00
#
_symmetry.space_group_name_H-M   'P 1'
#
loop_
_entity.id
_entity.type
_entity.pdbx_description
1 polymer ?
#
loop_
_entity_poly.entity_id
_entity_poly.type
_entity_poly.pdbx_seq_one_letter_code
_entity_poly.pdbx_strand_id
1 'polypeptide(L)'
;MRIKKFTCINCGAPKINEYKSPYVVCDYCGSFTDVDYTLGLDFWKESPEKTQTYQTKKIDLYGKMQFALQKKDERVYRELQYEFWNYYYRTFPEYLPPSIDSDDKYKLYMKICADSTTKYAFNPKWEEKGIGMNRLQQNLTYFKTDSGSKVNTKCFFEMAEYYIDYTKEGIRDFYESKEYEIMHELLPPGVHLKMKLSMFVQIWLPYLTEEDADKFLKMTGFALQYMDIEKPTGKKSNCTFCKAELFIPEGSYKVYCESCHRKNVIRTFFTCSSCGAEGHVPDNPAKPIDCLYCGTENRLIKPLFG
;
A
#
# COMPACT_ATOMS: atom_id res chain seq x y z
N MET A 1 -15.68 -14.08 11.73
CA MET A 1 -15.42 -12.73 11.18
C MET A 1 -14.28 -12.89 10.20
N ARG A 2 -14.48 -12.68 8.88
CA ARG A 2 -13.39 -12.84 7.88
C ARG A 2 -12.29 -11.83 8.19
N ILE A 3 -11.17 -12.30 8.70
CA ILE A 3 -10.00 -11.46 8.96
C ILE A 3 -9.25 -11.31 7.63
N LYS A 4 -8.88 -10.07 7.27
CA LYS A 4 -8.03 -9.84 6.11
C LYS A 4 -6.66 -10.48 6.37
N LYS A 5 -6.29 -11.52 5.62
CA LYS A 5 -5.00 -12.20 5.72
C LYS A 5 -4.15 -11.89 4.53
N PHE A 6 -3.13 -11.10 4.78
CA PHE A 6 -2.27 -10.58 3.74
C PHE A 6 -1.17 -11.56 3.38
N THR A 7 -1.09 -11.92 2.11
CA THR A 7 0.05 -12.64 1.54
C THR A 7 1.10 -11.64 1.08
N CYS A 8 2.35 -11.85 1.48
CA CYS A 8 3.47 -11.01 1.09
C CYS A 8 3.72 -11.08 -0.42
N ILE A 9 3.77 -9.94 -1.09
CA ILE A 9 4.06 -9.82 -2.53
C ILE A 9 5.48 -10.28 -2.88
N ASN A 10 6.40 -10.23 -1.92
CA ASN A 10 7.79 -10.61 -2.17
C ASN A 10 8.05 -12.10 -1.90
N CYS A 11 7.54 -12.68 -0.81
CA CYS A 11 7.87 -14.06 -0.41
C CYS A 11 6.68 -15.02 -0.33
N GLY A 12 5.45 -14.55 -0.54
CA GLY A 12 4.25 -15.39 -0.40
C GLY A 12 3.89 -15.77 1.05
N ALA A 13 4.66 -15.33 2.05
CA ALA A 13 4.34 -15.63 3.44
C ALA A 13 3.21 -14.73 3.97
N PRO A 14 2.31 -15.25 4.83
CA PRO A 14 1.24 -14.48 5.43
C PRO A 14 1.75 -13.45 6.46
N LYS A 15 0.97 -12.38 6.67
CA LYS A 15 1.03 -11.58 7.91
C LYS A 15 0.35 -12.35 9.04
N ILE A 16 1.05 -12.53 10.15
CA ILE A 16 0.59 -13.30 11.32
C ILE A 16 0.38 -12.40 12.53
N ASN A 17 1.32 -11.48 12.77
CA ASN A 17 1.21 -10.56 13.90
C ASN A 17 0.10 -9.56 13.64
N GLU A 18 -0.58 -9.14 14.70
CA GLU A 18 -1.49 -8.01 14.67
C GLU A 18 -0.77 -6.78 14.12
N TYR A 19 -1.42 -6.05 13.21
CA TYR A 19 -0.91 -4.82 12.64
C TYR A 19 -1.53 -3.65 13.41
N LYS A 20 -0.68 -2.71 13.85
CA LYS A 20 -1.11 -1.50 14.58
C LYS A 20 -1.11 -0.27 13.70
N SER A 21 -0.63 -0.38 12.46
CA SER A 21 -0.68 0.68 11.47
C SER A 21 -1.42 0.18 10.24
N PRO A 22 -1.94 1.08 9.39
CA PRO A 22 -2.53 0.69 8.11
C PRO A 22 -1.53 -0.06 7.23
N TYR A 23 -0.23 0.04 7.49
CA TYR A 23 0.82 -0.61 6.72
C TYR A 23 1.06 -2.04 7.15
N VAL A 24 0.99 -2.93 6.17
CA VAL A 24 1.24 -4.35 6.36
C VAL A 24 2.68 -4.65 5.96
N VAL A 25 3.48 -5.03 6.94
CA VAL A 25 4.87 -5.48 6.75
C VAL A 25 4.96 -6.97 7.05
N CYS A 26 5.56 -7.74 6.14
CA CYS A 26 5.66 -9.19 6.28
C CYS A 26 6.47 -9.60 7.52
N ASP A 27 5.93 -10.50 8.33
CA ASP A 27 6.59 -10.99 9.55
C ASP A 27 7.76 -11.94 9.28
N TYR A 28 8.01 -12.35 8.03
CA TYR A 28 9.09 -13.28 7.66
C TYR A 28 10.27 -12.59 6.98
N CYS A 29 10.00 -11.71 6.01
CA CYS A 29 11.04 -10.99 5.26
C CYS A 29 11.17 -9.50 5.61
N GLY A 30 10.26 -8.96 6.44
CA GLY A 30 10.24 -7.53 6.75
C GLY A 30 9.92 -6.63 5.54
N SER A 31 9.37 -7.19 4.46
CA SER A 31 8.98 -6.41 3.29
C SER A 31 7.66 -5.71 3.54
N PHE A 32 7.62 -4.40 3.27
CA PHE A 32 6.36 -3.69 3.18
C PHE A 32 5.57 -4.24 1.98
N THR A 33 4.33 -4.67 2.19
CA THR A 33 3.64 -5.51 1.21
C THR A 33 2.21 -5.12 0.90
N ASP A 34 1.52 -4.39 1.78
CA ASP A 34 0.13 -4.00 1.55
C ASP A 34 -0.34 -2.91 2.53
N VAL A 35 -1.56 -2.42 2.35
CA VAL A 35 -2.27 -1.57 3.30
C VAL A 35 -3.64 -2.14 3.66
N ASP A 36 -3.95 -2.11 4.95
CA ASP A 36 -5.30 -2.27 5.49
C ASP A 36 -5.98 -0.90 5.59
N TYR A 37 -6.95 -0.66 4.71
CA TYR A 37 -7.66 0.61 4.67
C TYR A 37 -8.85 0.63 5.66
N THR A 38 -9.30 -0.52 6.17
CA THR A 38 -10.26 -0.58 7.28
C THR A 38 -9.60 0.00 8.52
N LEU A 39 -8.39 -0.48 8.85
CA LEU A 39 -7.63 0.09 9.96
C LEU A 39 -7.26 1.55 9.69
N GLY A 40 -6.94 1.90 8.44
CA GLY A 40 -6.80 3.30 8.03
C GLY A 40 -8.03 4.13 8.37
N LEU A 41 -9.24 3.68 8.04
CA LEU A 41 -10.48 4.38 8.37
C LEU A 41 -10.72 4.50 9.89
N ASP A 42 -10.21 3.57 10.69
CA ASP A 42 -10.30 3.66 12.14
C ASP A 42 -9.44 4.82 12.68
N PHE A 43 -8.20 4.97 12.20
CA PHE A 43 -7.36 6.14 12.52
C PHE A 43 -8.00 7.46 12.07
N TRP A 44 -8.68 7.45 10.92
CA TRP A 44 -9.42 8.60 10.43
C TRP A 44 -10.58 9.01 11.36
N LYS A 45 -11.23 8.03 11.98
CA LYS A 45 -12.40 8.23 12.86
C LYS A 45 -12.01 8.43 14.32
N GLU A 46 -10.80 8.08 14.71
CA GLU A 46 -10.30 8.15 16.10
C GLU A 46 -10.46 9.55 16.69
N SER A 47 -10.21 10.59 15.88
CA SER A 47 -10.41 11.99 16.29
C SER A 47 -11.25 12.76 15.25
N PRO A 48 -12.57 12.88 15.48
CA PRO A 48 -13.46 13.64 14.60
C PRO A 48 -13.04 15.10 14.46
N GLU A 49 -12.52 15.73 15.53
CA GLU A 49 -12.04 17.11 15.52
C GLU A 49 -10.80 17.30 14.63
N LYS A 50 -9.82 16.40 14.74
CA LYS A 50 -8.63 16.36 13.87
C LYS A 50 -9.05 16.23 12.41
N THR A 51 -9.98 15.31 12.13
CA THR A 51 -10.52 15.08 10.78
C THR A 51 -11.29 16.28 10.26
N GLN A 52 -12.11 16.92 11.09
CA GLN A 52 -12.84 18.13 10.70
C GLN A 52 -11.90 19.28 10.34
N THR A 53 -10.89 19.51 11.18
CA THR A 53 -9.85 20.52 10.96
C THR A 53 -9.08 20.25 9.67
N TYR A 54 -8.76 18.98 9.40
CA TYR A 54 -8.18 18.58 8.13
C TYR A 54 -9.08 18.91 6.94
N GLN A 55 -10.37 18.57 7.00
CA GLN A 55 -11.31 18.81 5.89
C GLN A 55 -11.44 20.30 5.57
N THR A 56 -11.53 21.15 6.59
CA THR A 56 -11.60 22.61 6.39
C THR A 56 -10.35 23.13 5.66
N LYS A 57 -9.15 22.74 6.11
CA LYS A 57 -7.90 23.16 5.46
C LYS A 57 -7.73 22.57 4.05
N LYS A 58 -8.15 21.32 3.85
CA LYS A 58 -8.17 20.67 2.53
C LYS A 58 -9.05 21.44 1.55
N ILE A 59 -10.26 21.85 1.96
CA ILE A 59 -11.17 22.63 1.10
C ILE A 59 -10.54 23.97 0.70
N ASP A 60 -9.93 24.69 1.64
CA ASP A 60 -9.20 25.95 1.36
C ASP A 60 -8.07 25.74 0.33
N LEU A 61 -7.21 24.74 0.56
CA LEU A 61 -6.11 24.42 -0.35
C LEU A 61 -6.61 24.01 -1.74
N TYR A 62 -7.66 23.18 -1.81
CA TYR A 62 -8.24 22.75 -3.08
C TYR A 62 -8.81 23.94 -3.86
N GLY A 63 -9.49 24.88 -3.20
CA GLY A 63 -9.97 26.11 -3.85
C GLY A 63 -8.82 26.90 -4.47
N LYS A 64 -7.71 27.07 -3.74
CA LYS A 64 -6.51 27.76 -4.24
C LYS A 64 -5.84 27.01 -5.40
N MET A 65 -5.76 25.68 -5.32
CA MET A 65 -5.22 24.84 -6.39
C MET A 65 -6.05 24.94 -7.66
N GLN A 66 -7.39 24.92 -7.54
CA GLN A 66 -8.27 25.08 -8.69
C GLN A 66 -8.07 26.44 -9.38
N PHE A 67 -7.91 27.51 -8.60
CA PHE A 67 -7.61 28.83 -9.15
C PHE A 67 -6.25 28.89 -9.87
N ALA A 68 -5.21 28.28 -9.27
CA ALA A 68 -3.90 28.17 -9.91
C ALA A 68 -3.96 27.36 -11.22
N LEU A 69 -4.71 26.26 -11.23
CA LEU A 69 -4.92 25.43 -12.41
C LEU A 69 -5.62 26.20 -13.54
N GLN A 70 -6.69 26.94 -13.22
CA GLN A 70 -7.40 27.80 -14.17
C GLN A 70 -6.50 28.88 -14.78
N LYS A 71 -5.58 29.43 -13.98
CA LYS A 71 -4.57 30.40 -14.42
C LYS A 71 -3.36 29.77 -15.12
N LYS A 72 -3.30 28.45 -15.19
CA LYS A 72 -2.14 27.68 -15.64
C LYS A 72 -0.84 28.04 -14.88
N ASP A 73 -0.95 28.42 -13.61
CA ASP A 73 0.19 28.75 -12.76
C ASP A 73 0.73 27.50 -12.08
N GLU A 74 1.59 26.78 -12.80
CA GLU A 74 2.18 25.51 -12.36
C GLU A 74 3.02 25.68 -11.08
N ARG A 75 3.74 26.81 -10.95
CA ARG A 75 4.59 27.06 -9.78
C ARG A 75 3.75 27.20 -8.51
N VAL A 76 2.71 28.04 -8.54
CA VAL A 76 1.82 28.22 -7.38
C VAL A 76 1.06 26.92 -7.08
N TYR A 77 0.61 26.21 -8.11
CA TYR A 77 -0.04 24.91 -7.93
C TYR A 77 0.88 23.92 -7.19
N ARG A 78 2.14 23.83 -7.60
CA ARG A 78 3.16 22.96 -6.98
C ARG A 78 3.43 23.32 -5.52
N GLU A 79 3.54 24.60 -5.20
CA GLU A 79 3.72 25.08 -3.82
C GLU A 79 2.53 24.67 -2.94
N LEU A 80 1.31 24.82 -3.44
CA LEU A 80 0.09 24.39 -2.74
C LEU A 80 0.02 22.87 -2.58
N GLN A 81 0.46 22.11 -3.59
CA GLN A 81 0.55 20.64 -3.51
C GLN A 81 1.52 20.21 -2.40
N TYR A 82 2.67 20.86 -2.30
CA TYR A 82 3.61 20.62 -1.20
C TYR A 82 2.98 20.93 0.16
N GLU A 83 2.33 22.09 0.30
CA GLU A 83 1.62 22.47 1.54
C GLU A 83 0.57 21.42 1.91
N PHE A 84 -0.23 20.97 0.93
CA PHE A 84 -1.26 19.96 1.13
C PHE A 84 -0.68 18.63 1.60
N TRP A 85 0.31 18.07 0.91
CA TRP A 85 0.89 16.78 1.28
C TRP A 85 1.59 16.84 2.63
N ASN A 86 2.37 17.90 2.89
CA ASN A 86 3.03 18.10 4.18
C ASN A 86 1.99 18.25 5.31
N TYR A 87 0.90 18.99 5.09
CA TYR A 87 -0.18 19.10 6.06
C TYR A 87 -0.87 17.74 6.29
N TYR A 88 -1.21 17.01 5.23
CA TYR A 88 -1.83 15.69 5.32
C TYR A 88 -1.03 14.71 6.18
N TYR A 89 0.28 14.56 5.90
CA TYR A 89 1.12 13.61 6.65
C TYR A 89 1.53 14.10 8.04
N ARG A 90 1.48 15.40 8.31
CA ARG A 90 1.61 15.92 9.68
C ARG A 90 0.35 15.70 10.49
N THR A 91 -0.81 15.83 9.86
CA THR A 91 -2.07 15.52 10.52
C THR A 91 -2.18 14.02 10.73
N PHE A 92 -1.99 13.20 9.70
CA PHE A 92 -2.12 11.75 9.79
C PHE A 92 -0.79 11.02 9.50
N PRO A 93 0.16 11.05 10.44
CA PRO A 93 1.45 10.39 10.29
C PRO A 93 1.32 8.86 10.15
N GLU A 94 0.20 8.29 10.56
CA GLU A 94 -0.11 6.87 10.44
C GLU A 94 -0.23 6.42 8.97
N TYR A 95 -0.44 7.37 8.04
CA TYR A 95 -0.43 7.15 6.59
C TYR A 95 0.89 7.55 5.94
N LEU A 96 1.97 7.76 6.69
CA LEU A 96 3.29 7.92 6.09
C LEU A 96 3.95 6.54 5.89
N PRO A 97 4.38 6.17 4.67
CA PRO A 97 5.04 4.88 4.43
C PRO A 97 6.17 4.61 5.44
N PRO A 98 6.27 3.39 6.00
CA PRO A 98 7.23 3.07 7.06
C PRO A 98 8.70 3.11 6.62
N SER A 99 8.94 3.13 5.31
CA SER A 99 10.25 3.35 4.68
C SER A 99 10.76 4.78 4.81
N ILE A 100 9.88 5.74 5.14
CA ILE A 100 10.19 7.15 5.35
C ILE A 100 10.51 7.34 6.84
N ASP A 101 11.73 6.97 7.19
CA ASP A 101 12.21 6.84 8.57
C ASP A 101 13.20 7.95 8.98
N SER A 102 13.34 8.98 8.13
CA SER A 102 14.22 10.12 8.36
C SER A 102 13.67 11.41 7.75
N ASP A 103 14.11 12.54 8.28
CA ASP A 103 13.72 13.88 7.80
C ASP A 103 14.11 14.11 6.33
N ASP A 104 15.25 13.57 5.89
CA ASP A 104 15.71 13.73 4.51
C ASP A 104 14.83 12.95 3.54
N LYS A 105 14.48 11.70 3.87
CA LYS A 105 13.50 10.93 3.10
C LYS A 105 12.13 11.61 3.10
N TYR A 106 11.71 12.19 4.22
CA TYR A 106 10.44 12.90 4.31
C TYR A 106 10.40 14.12 3.36
N LYS A 107 11.40 14.99 3.40
CA LYS A 107 11.49 16.17 2.51
C LYS A 107 11.49 15.75 1.04
N LEU A 108 12.25 14.71 0.69
CA LEU A 108 12.31 14.20 -0.66
C LEU A 108 10.95 13.63 -1.11
N TYR A 109 10.28 12.86 -0.24
CA TYR A 109 8.96 12.32 -0.51
C TYR A 109 7.91 13.44 -0.70
N MET A 110 7.91 14.49 0.13
CA MET A 110 7.00 15.64 -0.04
C MET A 110 7.22 16.36 -1.36
N LYS A 111 8.49 16.54 -1.77
CA LYS A 111 8.83 17.11 -3.07
C LYS A 111 8.28 16.26 -4.21
N ILE A 112 8.49 14.94 -4.17
CA ILE A 112 8.02 14.02 -5.20
C ILE A 112 6.49 14.02 -5.28
N CYS A 113 5.79 13.97 -4.13
CA CYS A 113 4.34 14.06 -4.10
C CYS A 113 3.83 15.35 -4.74
N ALA A 114 4.46 16.49 -4.44
CA ALA A 114 4.07 17.77 -5.04
C ALA A 114 4.38 17.85 -6.53
N ASP A 115 5.56 17.39 -6.94
CA ASP A 115 6.01 17.41 -8.33
C ASP A 115 5.13 16.50 -9.19
N SER A 116 4.87 15.27 -8.74
CA SER A 116 4.12 14.29 -9.53
C SER A 116 2.65 14.66 -9.64
N THR A 117 1.99 15.15 -8.58
CA THR A 117 0.60 15.61 -8.67
C THR A 117 0.46 16.83 -9.56
N THR A 118 1.43 17.75 -9.53
CA THR A 118 1.46 18.91 -10.42
C THR A 118 1.59 18.47 -11.87
N LYS A 119 2.58 17.61 -12.19
CA LYS A 119 2.74 17.09 -13.56
C LYS A 119 1.51 16.37 -14.05
N TYR A 120 0.84 15.60 -13.19
CA TYR A 120 -0.42 14.95 -13.53
C TYR A 120 -1.53 15.95 -13.87
N ALA A 121 -1.71 16.98 -13.03
CA ALA A 121 -2.77 17.96 -13.17
C ALA A 121 -2.65 18.81 -14.45
N PHE A 122 -1.42 19.01 -14.94
CA PHE A 122 -1.14 19.83 -16.13
C PHE A 122 -0.88 19.00 -17.40
N ASN A 123 -1.02 17.68 -17.34
CA ASN A 123 -0.81 16.80 -18.48
C ASN A 123 -2.13 16.48 -19.20
N PRO A 124 -2.30 16.87 -20.48
CA PRO A 124 -3.54 16.67 -21.23
C PRO A 124 -3.98 15.20 -21.30
N LYS A 125 -3.04 14.25 -21.35
CA LYS A 125 -3.33 12.80 -21.35
C LYS A 125 -4.12 12.40 -20.11
N TRP A 126 -3.73 12.93 -18.95
CA TRP A 126 -4.34 12.58 -17.67
C TRP A 126 -5.64 13.34 -17.43
N GLU A 127 -5.74 14.56 -17.94
CA GLU A 127 -7.00 15.31 -18.00
C GLU A 127 -8.08 14.55 -18.78
N GLU A 128 -7.77 14.12 -20.01
CA GLU A 128 -8.70 13.36 -20.86
C GLU A 128 -9.15 12.06 -20.17
N LYS A 129 -8.20 11.31 -19.61
CA LYS A 129 -8.52 10.09 -18.87
C LYS A 129 -9.39 10.35 -17.64
N GLY A 130 -9.15 11.45 -16.93
CA GLY A 130 -9.97 11.91 -15.80
C GLY A 130 -11.40 12.25 -16.21
N ILE A 131 -11.60 12.90 -17.35
CA ILE A 131 -12.93 13.16 -17.92
C ILE A 131 -13.65 11.84 -18.22
N GLY A 132 -12.96 10.87 -18.82
CA GLY A 132 -13.50 9.53 -19.08
C GLY A 132 -13.95 8.82 -17.79
N MET A 133 -13.13 8.88 -16.74
CA MET A 133 -13.47 8.32 -15.43
C MET A 133 -14.72 8.99 -14.83
N ASN A 134 -14.78 10.33 -14.86
CA ASN A 134 -15.93 11.09 -14.33
C ASN A 134 -17.23 10.71 -15.05
N ARG A 135 -17.18 10.53 -16.38
CA ARG A 135 -18.34 10.09 -17.17
C ARG A 135 -18.82 8.70 -16.75
N LEU A 136 -17.90 7.75 -16.55
CA LEU A 136 -18.25 6.40 -16.10
C LEU A 136 -18.86 6.42 -14.69
N GLN A 137 -18.34 7.25 -13.79
CA GLN A 137 -18.91 7.43 -12.45
C GLN A 137 -20.33 8.00 -12.49
N GLN A 138 -20.61 8.96 -13.38
CA GLN A 138 -21.95 9.53 -13.56
C GLN A 138 -22.97 8.54 -14.14
N ASN A 139 -22.51 7.54 -14.88
CA ASN A 139 -23.35 6.48 -15.44
C ASN A 139 -23.70 5.37 -14.44
N LEU A 140 -23.14 5.41 -13.22
CA LEU A 140 -23.45 4.42 -12.21
C LEU A 140 -24.91 4.52 -11.80
N THR A 141 -25.59 3.37 -11.82
CA THR A 141 -26.97 3.23 -11.40
C THR A 141 -27.05 2.25 -10.23
N TYR A 142 -28.06 2.42 -9.40
CA TYR A 142 -28.21 1.68 -8.15
C TYR A 142 -29.60 1.07 -8.02
N PHE A 143 -29.68 -0.05 -7.31
CA PHE A 143 -30.93 -0.69 -6.91
C PHE A 143 -30.95 -0.89 -5.40
N LYS A 144 -32.14 -0.96 -4.81
CA LYS A 144 -32.29 -1.18 -3.36
C LYS A 144 -32.40 -2.67 -3.05
N THR A 145 -31.79 -3.06 -1.93
CA THR A 145 -31.91 -4.38 -1.29
C THR A 145 -32.17 -4.19 0.20
N ASP A 146 -32.52 -5.26 0.91
CA ASP A 146 -32.67 -5.24 2.38
C ASP A 146 -31.37 -4.86 3.10
N SER A 147 -30.22 -5.14 2.47
CA SER A 147 -28.88 -4.80 2.97
C SER A 147 -28.41 -3.37 2.63
N GLY A 148 -29.25 -2.58 1.95
CA GLY A 148 -28.93 -1.23 1.47
C GLY A 148 -28.91 -1.09 -0.05
N SER A 149 -28.36 0.02 -0.54
CA SER A 149 -28.28 0.30 -1.98
C SER A 149 -27.07 -0.43 -2.60
N LYS A 150 -27.31 -1.12 -3.71
CA LYS A 150 -26.30 -1.84 -4.49
C LYS A 150 -26.13 -1.20 -5.85
N VAL A 151 -24.91 -1.21 -6.39
CA VAL A 151 -24.62 -0.68 -7.72
C VAL A 151 -24.93 -1.74 -8.77
N ASN A 152 -25.46 -1.34 -9.92
CA ASN A 152 -25.75 -2.26 -11.02
C ASN A 152 -24.45 -2.80 -11.64
N THR A 153 -24.40 -4.12 -11.80
CA THR A 153 -23.22 -4.90 -12.23
C THR A 153 -22.53 -4.32 -13.47
N LYS A 154 -23.27 -4.10 -14.56
CA LYS A 154 -22.68 -3.67 -15.84
C LYS A 154 -21.93 -2.34 -15.73
N CYS A 155 -22.59 -1.30 -15.24
CA CYS A 155 -21.98 0.04 -15.14
C CYS A 155 -20.83 0.07 -14.12
N PHE A 156 -20.91 -0.74 -13.06
CA PHE A 156 -19.81 -0.86 -12.10
C PHE A 156 -18.57 -1.46 -12.73
N PHE A 157 -18.68 -2.60 -13.42
CA PHE A 157 -17.51 -3.28 -14.00
C PHE A 157 -16.88 -2.48 -15.14
N GLU A 158 -17.67 -1.78 -15.97
CA GLU A 158 -17.14 -0.85 -16.97
C GLU A 158 -16.28 0.26 -16.31
N MET A 159 -16.76 0.84 -15.20
CA MET A 159 -16.01 1.84 -14.44
C MET A 159 -14.77 1.25 -13.75
N ALA A 160 -14.90 0.06 -13.15
CA ALA A 160 -13.83 -0.59 -12.42
C ALA A 160 -12.68 -1.02 -13.32
N GLU A 161 -12.96 -1.61 -14.48
CA GLU A 161 -11.95 -1.97 -15.48
C GLU A 161 -11.18 -0.73 -15.95
N TYR A 162 -11.90 0.34 -16.30
CA TYR A 162 -11.29 1.61 -16.68
C TYR A 162 -10.38 2.18 -15.58
N TYR A 163 -10.85 2.19 -14.33
CA TYR A 163 -10.06 2.68 -13.20
C TYR A 163 -8.80 1.87 -12.95
N ILE A 164 -8.88 0.53 -13.04
CA ILE A 164 -7.75 -0.36 -12.84
C ILE A 164 -6.68 -0.09 -13.90
N ASP A 165 -7.07 0.00 -15.17
CA ASP A 165 -6.13 0.24 -16.27
C ASP A 165 -5.54 1.65 -16.22
N TYR A 166 -6.37 2.66 -15.95
CA TYR A 166 -5.95 4.03 -15.68
C TYR A 166 -4.89 4.09 -14.57
N THR A 167 -5.11 3.38 -13.46
CA THR A 167 -4.21 3.35 -12.31
C THR A 167 -2.90 2.62 -12.64
N LYS A 168 -2.96 1.47 -13.33
CA LYS A 168 -1.77 0.72 -13.76
C LYS A 168 -0.90 1.55 -14.69
N GLU A 169 -1.51 2.20 -15.66
CA GLU A 169 -0.82 3.10 -16.58
C GLU A 169 -0.16 4.25 -15.82
N GLY A 170 -0.87 4.85 -14.86
CA GLY A 170 -0.33 5.97 -14.12
C GLY A 170 0.83 5.59 -13.19
N ILE A 171 0.73 4.43 -12.55
CA ILE A 171 1.85 3.86 -11.81
C ILE A 171 3.04 3.63 -12.73
N ARG A 172 2.84 3.02 -13.91
CA ARG A 172 3.94 2.79 -14.86
C ARG A 172 4.64 4.09 -15.25
N ASP A 173 3.88 5.10 -15.71
CA ASP A 173 4.44 6.39 -16.12
C ASP A 173 5.19 7.08 -14.96
N PHE A 174 4.72 6.94 -13.72
CA PHE A 174 5.39 7.47 -12.53
C PHE A 174 6.73 6.77 -12.23
N TYR A 175 6.80 5.43 -12.28
CA TYR A 175 8.01 4.68 -11.93
C TYR A 175 9.03 4.58 -13.07
N GLU A 176 8.64 4.88 -14.32
CA GLU A 176 9.56 5.04 -15.45
C GLU A 176 10.28 6.40 -15.46
N SER A 177 9.78 7.37 -14.69
CA SER A 177 10.42 8.68 -14.52
C SER A 177 11.70 8.56 -13.69
N LYS A 178 12.85 8.88 -14.30
CA LYS A 178 14.15 8.94 -13.61
C LYS A 178 14.16 9.91 -12.44
N GLU A 179 13.35 10.97 -12.48
CA GLU A 179 13.24 11.94 -11.39
C GLU A 179 12.70 11.34 -10.09
N TYR A 180 11.98 10.21 -10.18
CA TYR A 180 11.31 9.56 -9.06
C TYR A 180 11.94 8.20 -8.72
N GLU A 181 13.17 7.94 -9.14
CA GLU A 181 13.84 6.64 -8.97
C GLU A 181 13.88 6.16 -7.50
N ILE A 182 14.08 7.09 -6.56
CA ILE A 182 14.06 6.80 -5.11
C ILE A 182 12.74 6.16 -4.65
N MET A 183 11.64 6.35 -5.38
CA MET A 183 10.35 5.74 -5.05
C MET A 183 10.38 4.22 -5.17
N HIS A 184 11.27 3.63 -5.97
CA HIS A 184 11.45 2.18 -5.99
C HIS A 184 11.91 1.64 -4.62
N GLU A 185 12.63 2.45 -3.84
CA GLU A 185 13.00 2.13 -2.46
C GLU A 185 11.90 2.50 -1.47
N LEU A 186 11.39 3.74 -1.55
CA LEU A 186 10.44 4.26 -0.57
C LEU A 186 9.08 3.56 -0.67
N LEU A 187 8.58 3.36 -1.87
CA LEU A 187 7.26 2.80 -2.10
C LEU A 187 7.27 1.99 -3.39
N PRO A 188 7.68 0.71 -3.37
CA PRO A 188 7.83 -0.07 -4.59
C PRO A 188 6.54 -0.10 -5.45
N PRO A 189 6.65 -0.18 -6.79
CA PRO A 189 5.51 -0.03 -7.70
C PRO A 189 4.38 -1.02 -7.43
N GLY A 190 4.70 -2.29 -7.16
CA GLY A 190 3.71 -3.31 -6.82
C GLY A 190 2.94 -2.98 -5.54
N VAL A 191 3.62 -2.42 -4.54
CA VAL A 191 3.00 -2.01 -3.28
C VAL A 191 2.16 -0.75 -3.48
N HIS A 192 2.66 0.23 -4.21
CA HIS A 192 1.92 1.45 -4.52
C HIS A 192 0.63 1.16 -5.30
N LEU A 193 0.70 0.34 -6.35
CA LEU A 193 -0.47 -0.08 -7.10
C LEU A 193 -1.48 -0.80 -6.20
N LYS A 194 -0.99 -1.76 -5.40
CA LYS A 194 -1.83 -2.49 -4.46
C LYS A 194 -2.51 -1.57 -3.46
N MET A 195 -1.83 -0.56 -2.94
CA MET A 195 -2.43 0.44 -2.05
C MET A 195 -3.57 1.21 -2.71
N LYS A 196 -3.37 1.70 -3.94
CA LYS A 196 -4.39 2.43 -4.70
C LYS A 196 -5.62 1.55 -4.96
N LEU A 197 -5.39 0.31 -5.40
CA LEU A 197 -6.47 -0.65 -5.66
C LEU A 197 -7.15 -1.13 -4.37
N SER A 198 -6.43 -1.32 -3.28
CA SER A 198 -6.96 -1.73 -1.97
C SER A 198 -7.98 -0.71 -1.44
N MET A 199 -7.70 0.58 -1.59
CA MET A 199 -8.64 1.66 -1.26
C MET A 199 -9.89 1.61 -2.15
N PHE A 200 -9.70 1.47 -3.47
CA PHE A 200 -10.80 1.35 -4.41
C PHE A 200 -11.69 0.14 -4.10
N VAL A 201 -11.09 -1.01 -3.82
CA VAL A 201 -11.79 -2.24 -3.43
C VAL A 201 -12.64 -2.01 -2.19
N GLN A 202 -12.03 -1.47 -1.13
CA GLN A 202 -12.71 -1.32 0.16
C GLN A 202 -13.84 -0.30 0.14
N ILE A 203 -13.75 0.74 -0.71
CA ILE A 203 -14.85 1.71 -0.92
C ILE A 203 -16.05 1.03 -1.61
N TRP A 204 -15.81 0.14 -2.57
CA TRP A 204 -16.87 -0.42 -3.41
C TRP A 204 -17.51 -1.70 -2.88
N LEU A 205 -16.77 -2.54 -2.14
CA LEU A 205 -17.28 -3.80 -1.60
C LEU A 205 -18.66 -3.69 -0.91
N PRO A 206 -18.96 -2.66 -0.08
CA PRO A 206 -20.27 -2.53 0.55
C PRO A 206 -21.44 -2.37 -0.44
N TYR A 207 -21.18 -1.86 -1.65
CA TYR A 207 -22.18 -1.59 -2.69
C TYR A 207 -22.37 -2.74 -3.67
N LEU A 208 -21.61 -3.83 -3.54
CA LEU A 208 -21.69 -4.98 -4.43
C LEU A 208 -22.57 -6.10 -3.86
N THR A 209 -23.14 -6.90 -4.75
CA THR A 209 -23.68 -8.22 -4.41
C THR A 209 -22.54 -9.17 -4.03
N GLU A 210 -22.84 -10.32 -3.43
CA GLU A 210 -21.80 -11.31 -3.11
C GLU A 210 -21.08 -11.80 -4.37
N GLU A 211 -21.83 -12.09 -5.44
CA GLU A 211 -21.27 -12.52 -6.72
C GLU A 211 -20.36 -11.45 -7.35
N ASP A 212 -20.81 -10.20 -7.37
CA ASP A 212 -20.02 -9.10 -7.93
C ASP A 212 -18.79 -8.78 -7.07
N ALA A 213 -18.90 -8.89 -5.74
CA ALA A 213 -17.78 -8.73 -4.83
C ALA A 213 -16.69 -9.79 -5.10
N ASP A 214 -17.06 -11.06 -5.26
CA ASP A 214 -16.12 -12.14 -5.56
C ASP A 214 -15.43 -11.94 -6.92
N LYS A 215 -16.20 -11.54 -7.95
CA LYS A 215 -15.65 -11.22 -9.27
C LYS A 215 -14.68 -10.03 -9.19
N PHE A 216 -15.04 -8.98 -8.45
CA PHE A 216 -14.23 -7.79 -8.28
C PHE A 216 -12.93 -8.05 -7.51
N LEU A 217 -12.99 -8.86 -6.45
CA LEU A 217 -11.82 -9.29 -5.68
C LEU A 217 -10.85 -10.12 -6.54
N LYS A 218 -11.36 -10.98 -7.43
CA LYS A 218 -10.52 -11.70 -8.39
C LYS A 218 -9.85 -10.75 -9.39
N MET A 219 -10.63 -9.85 -9.99
CA MET A 219 -10.13 -8.86 -10.96
C MET A 219 -9.03 -7.95 -10.39
N THR A 220 -9.15 -7.59 -9.11
CA THR A 220 -8.20 -6.69 -8.43
C THR A 220 -7.04 -7.42 -7.75
N GLY A 221 -7.04 -8.76 -7.70
CA GLY A 221 -5.99 -9.56 -7.05
C GLY A 221 -6.11 -9.65 -5.52
N PHE A 222 -7.30 -9.40 -4.95
CA PHE A 222 -7.57 -9.42 -3.51
C PHE A 222 -8.33 -10.67 -3.03
N ALA A 223 -8.68 -11.60 -3.92
CA ALA A 223 -9.46 -12.80 -3.59
C ALA A 223 -8.87 -13.67 -2.46
N LEU A 224 -7.54 -13.81 -2.40
CA LEU A 224 -6.85 -14.61 -1.37
C LEU A 224 -6.66 -13.89 -0.03
N GLN A 225 -7.08 -12.62 0.07
CA GLN A 225 -6.80 -11.80 1.24
C GLN A 225 -7.84 -11.88 2.34
N TYR A 226 -8.88 -12.71 2.21
CA TYR A 226 -9.98 -12.79 3.19
C TYR A 226 -10.23 -14.25 3.59
N MET A 227 -9.34 -14.82 4.41
CA MET A 227 -9.45 -16.21 4.87
C MET A 227 -9.14 -16.35 6.37
N ASP A 228 -9.50 -17.47 6.99
CA ASP A 228 -9.08 -17.82 8.35
C ASP A 228 -7.76 -18.62 8.30
N ILE A 229 -6.84 -18.38 9.24
CA ILE A 229 -5.57 -19.12 9.41
C ILE A 229 -5.33 -19.34 10.90
N GLU A 230 -4.80 -20.50 11.24
CA GLU A 230 -4.25 -20.77 12.56
C GLU A 230 -2.91 -20.06 12.75
N LYS A 231 -2.60 -19.68 13.99
CA LYS A 231 -1.34 -19.01 14.30
C LYS A 231 -0.19 -20.03 14.21
N PRO A 232 0.83 -19.81 13.37
CA PRO A 232 1.98 -20.71 13.26
C PRO A 232 2.83 -20.71 14.53
N THR A 233 3.68 -21.74 14.66
CA THR A 233 4.71 -21.83 15.70
C THR A 233 5.68 -20.65 15.64
N GLY A 234 6.20 -20.26 16.80
CA GLY A 234 7.10 -19.12 16.90
C GLY A 234 7.51 -18.85 18.35
N LYS A 235 8.37 -17.85 18.53
CA LYS A 235 8.90 -17.46 19.84
C LYS A 235 8.64 -15.99 20.13
N LYS A 236 8.59 -15.65 21.42
CA LYS A 236 8.60 -14.25 21.87
C LYS A 236 10.04 -13.76 22.02
N SER A 237 10.28 -12.51 21.65
CA SER A 237 11.56 -11.81 21.88
C SER A 237 11.29 -10.32 22.00
N ASN A 238 12.29 -9.52 22.38
CA ASN A 238 12.13 -8.07 22.48
C ASN A 238 12.72 -7.38 21.25
N CYS A 239 12.05 -6.32 20.80
CA CYS A 239 12.60 -5.45 19.77
C CYS A 239 13.97 -4.93 20.22
N THR A 240 14.97 -5.07 19.34
CA THR A 240 16.34 -4.65 19.63
C THR A 240 16.44 -3.14 19.89
N PHE A 241 15.54 -2.35 19.29
CA PHE A 241 15.50 -0.89 19.38
C PHE A 241 14.65 -0.35 20.54
N CYS A 242 13.37 -0.70 20.62
CA CYS A 242 12.45 -0.13 21.63
C CYS A 242 12.07 -1.07 22.76
N LYS A 243 12.58 -2.31 22.76
CA LYS A 243 12.31 -3.36 23.76
C LYS A 243 10.87 -3.87 23.85
N ALA A 244 9.94 -3.38 23.02
CA ALA A 244 8.60 -3.95 22.92
C ALA A 244 8.64 -5.45 22.59
N GLU A 245 7.73 -6.24 23.16
CA GLU A 245 7.61 -7.67 22.87
C GLU A 245 7.21 -7.89 21.40
N LEU A 246 7.90 -8.81 20.73
CA LEU A 246 7.68 -9.25 19.37
C LEU A 246 7.41 -10.75 19.36
N PHE A 247 6.42 -11.19 18.58
CA PHE A 247 6.30 -12.59 18.19
C PHE A 247 7.03 -12.81 16.87
N ILE A 248 7.94 -13.77 16.87
CA ILE A 248 8.80 -14.15 15.74
C ILE A 248 8.34 -15.53 15.26
N PRO A 249 7.61 -15.61 14.13
CA PRO A 249 7.27 -16.88 13.52
C PRO A 249 8.51 -17.70 13.16
N GLU A 250 8.43 -19.02 13.22
CA GLU A 250 9.52 -19.88 12.77
C GLU A 250 9.84 -19.64 11.27
N GLY A 251 11.12 -19.63 10.92
CA GLY A 251 11.56 -19.32 9.55
C GLY A 251 11.65 -17.83 9.21
N SER A 252 11.36 -16.93 10.16
CA SER A 252 11.51 -15.48 9.95
C SER A 252 12.99 -15.07 9.89
N TYR A 253 13.33 -14.24 8.90
CA TYR A 253 14.65 -13.62 8.74
C TYR A 253 14.67 -12.16 9.19
N LYS A 254 13.57 -11.44 8.95
CA LYS A 254 13.37 -10.06 9.41
C LYS A 254 11.94 -9.89 9.90
N VAL A 255 11.77 -9.29 11.08
CA VAL A 255 10.47 -9.01 11.70
C VAL A 255 10.34 -7.50 11.92
N TYR A 256 9.20 -6.93 11.55
CA TYR A 256 8.91 -5.51 11.76
C TYR A 256 8.35 -5.27 13.17
N CYS A 257 8.84 -4.22 13.84
CA CYS A 257 8.27 -3.80 15.11
C CYS A 257 7.22 -2.71 14.89
N GLU A 258 5.95 -3.06 15.11
CA GLU A 258 4.81 -2.13 15.02
C GLU A 258 4.88 -0.98 16.05
N SER A 259 5.71 -1.09 17.10
CA SER A 259 5.82 -0.03 18.13
C SER A 259 6.85 1.06 17.80
N CYS A 260 7.94 0.73 17.10
CA CYS A 260 8.99 1.72 16.76
C CYS A 260 9.29 1.81 15.27
N HIS A 261 8.55 1.04 14.47
CA HIS A 261 8.60 1.04 13.01
C HIS A 261 9.96 0.61 12.44
N ARG A 262 10.75 -0.15 13.22
CA ARG A 262 12.06 -0.67 12.81
C ARG A 262 12.03 -2.16 12.53
N LYS A 263 12.79 -2.58 11.53
CA LYS A 263 12.99 -3.99 11.17
C LYS A 263 14.08 -4.60 12.05
N ASN A 264 13.77 -5.73 12.68
CA ASN A 264 14.69 -6.51 13.49
C ASN A 264 15.23 -7.64 12.63
N VAL A 265 16.55 -7.74 12.52
CA VAL A 265 17.22 -8.85 11.84
C VAL A 265 17.24 -10.05 12.78
N ILE A 266 16.62 -11.15 12.37
CA ILE A 266 16.48 -12.38 13.17
C ILE A 266 17.52 -13.42 12.78
N ARG A 267 17.84 -13.53 11.49
CA ARG A 267 18.83 -14.46 10.95
C ARG A 267 19.67 -13.75 9.89
N THR A 268 20.98 -13.91 9.99
CA THR A 268 21.97 -13.36 9.04
C THR A 268 22.59 -14.43 8.15
N PHE A 269 22.30 -15.71 8.42
CA PHE A 269 22.83 -16.87 7.69
C PHE A 269 21.70 -17.84 7.31
N PHE A 270 21.91 -18.57 6.23
CA PHE A 270 21.07 -19.69 5.78
C PHE A 270 21.92 -20.91 5.42
N THR A 271 21.31 -22.08 5.47
CA THR A 271 21.94 -23.34 5.05
C THR A 271 21.44 -23.72 3.67
N CYS A 272 22.36 -24.02 2.74
CA CYS A 272 22.00 -24.47 1.40
C CYS A 272 21.25 -25.82 1.47
N SER A 273 20.11 -25.91 0.78
CA SER A 273 19.28 -27.12 0.74
C SER A 273 19.93 -28.30 0.04
N SER A 274 20.93 -28.07 -0.80
CA SER A 274 21.63 -29.11 -1.56
C SER A 274 22.95 -29.54 -0.92
N CYS A 275 23.90 -28.61 -0.74
CA CYS A 275 25.24 -28.95 -0.25
C CYS A 275 25.45 -28.73 1.26
N GLY A 276 24.48 -28.15 1.97
CA GLY A 276 24.59 -27.86 3.41
C GLY A 276 25.53 -26.70 3.76
N ALA A 277 26.18 -26.05 2.79
CA ALA A 277 27.05 -24.91 3.05
C ALA A 277 26.26 -23.71 3.60
N GLU A 278 26.88 -22.94 4.49
CA GLU A 278 26.31 -21.72 5.05
C GLU A 278 26.53 -20.53 4.10
N GLY A 279 25.49 -19.71 3.93
CA GLY A 279 25.53 -18.48 3.15
C GLY A 279 24.93 -17.30 3.90
N HIS A 280 25.31 -16.08 3.51
CA HIS A 280 24.74 -14.86 4.08
C HIS A 280 23.35 -14.58 3.55
N VAL A 281 22.47 -14.12 4.44
CA VAL A 281 21.12 -13.69 4.09
C VAL A 281 21.20 -12.30 3.45
N PRO A 282 20.65 -12.11 2.24
CA PRO A 282 20.66 -10.81 1.58
C PRO A 282 19.70 -9.84 2.28
N ASP A 283 19.80 -8.55 1.94
CA ASP A 283 18.91 -7.54 2.50
C ASP A 283 17.43 -7.78 2.22
N ASN A 284 17.12 -8.38 1.07
CA ASN A 284 15.78 -8.86 0.75
C ASN A 284 15.75 -10.40 0.76
N PRO A 285 15.47 -11.03 1.91
CA PRO A 285 15.46 -12.49 2.05
C PRO A 285 14.30 -13.19 1.31
N ALA A 286 13.45 -12.42 0.63
CA ALA A 286 12.34 -12.95 -0.16
C ALA A 286 12.75 -13.41 -1.57
N LYS A 287 13.86 -12.88 -2.11
CA LYS A 287 14.35 -13.29 -3.44
C LYS A 287 15.11 -14.61 -3.32
N PRO A 288 15.03 -15.49 -4.34
CA PRO A 288 15.90 -16.65 -4.41
C PRO A 288 17.38 -16.23 -4.43
N ILE A 289 18.23 -17.06 -3.83
CA ILE A 289 19.68 -16.83 -3.77
C ILE A 289 20.43 -18.10 -4.16
N ASP A 290 21.36 -17.96 -5.11
CA ASP A 290 22.22 -19.06 -5.51
C ASP A 290 23.29 -19.32 -4.45
N CYS A 291 23.48 -20.59 -4.12
CA CYS A 291 24.56 -21.00 -3.24
C CYS A 291 25.91 -20.72 -3.91
N LEU A 292 26.75 -19.94 -3.25
CA LEU A 292 28.10 -19.61 -3.75
C LEU A 292 29.00 -20.84 -3.92
N TYR A 293 28.66 -21.97 -3.29
CA TYR A 293 29.45 -23.20 -3.34
C TYR A 293 28.98 -24.19 -4.41
N CYS A 294 27.66 -24.40 -4.54
CA CYS A 294 27.11 -25.43 -5.46
C CYS A 294 26.18 -24.88 -6.55
N GLY A 295 25.93 -23.57 -6.58
CA GLY A 295 25.06 -22.92 -7.58
C GLY A 295 23.57 -23.21 -7.45
N THR A 296 23.14 -23.98 -6.44
CA THR A 296 21.71 -24.27 -6.22
C THR A 296 20.97 -23.01 -5.79
N GLU A 297 19.85 -22.70 -6.46
CA GLU A 297 18.91 -21.67 -6.03
C GLU A 297 18.25 -22.06 -4.69
N ASN A 298 18.35 -21.21 -3.68
CA ASN A 298 17.73 -21.39 -2.38
C ASN A 298 16.61 -20.36 -2.18
N ARG A 299 15.42 -20.85 -1.85
CA ARG A 299 14.31 -20.01 -1.37
C ARG A 299 14.28 -20.02 0.14
N LEU A 300 14.70 -18.91 0.74
CA LEU A 300 14.89 -18.80 2.18
C LEU A 300 13.56 -18.84 2.94
N ILE A 301 12.52 -18.25 2.36
CA ILE A 301 11.18 -18.22 2.92
C ILE A 301 10.28 -19.05 2.02
N LYS A 302 9.66 -20.08 2.61
CA LYS A 302 8.66 -20.88 1.92
C LYS A 302 7.31 -20.18 2.05
N PRO A 303 6.55 -20.03 0.96
CA PRO A 303 5.14 -19.66 1.06
C PRO A 303 4.44 -20.68 1.97
N LEU A 304 3.72 -20.20 2.98
CA LEU A 304 2.86 -21.07 3.79
C LEU A 304 1.58 -21.44 3.04
N PHE A 305 1.25 -20.71 1.97
CA PHE A 305 0.12 -20.96 1.09
C PHE A 305 0.62 -20.87 -0.35
N GLY A 306 0.45 -21.95 -1.12
CA GLY A 306 0.96 -22.13 -2.48
C GLY A 306 1.17 -23.60 -2.80
#